data_AF-A0A7C6R048-F1
#
_entry.id   AF-A0A7C6R048-F1
#
_cell.length_a   1.000
_cell.length_b   1.000
_cell.length_c   1.000
_cell.angle_alpha   90.00
_cell.angle_beta   90.00
_cell.angle_gamma   90.00
#
_symmetry.space_group_name_H-M   'P 1'
#
loop_
_entity.id
_entity.type
_entity.pdbx_description
1 polymer ?
#
loop_
_entity_poly.entity_id
_entity_poly.type
_entity_poly.pdbx_seq_one_letter_code
_entity_poly.pdbx_strand_id
1 'polypeptide(L)'
;MLVLKDKRKENERKFHYWNELPGGGRRYIYEVPGKHGWKAKYVKEVNDREETMRFYQEIYNDQGNLVEIHEKYPEDKGHRKVRKGKEK
;
A
#
# COMPACT_ATOMS: atom_id res chain seq x y z
N MET A 1 4.50 6.25 -33.13
CA MET A 1 4.88 5.13 -32.25
C MET A 1 4.40 5.48 -30.85
N LEU A 2 3.25 4.94 -30.42
CA LEU A 2 2.77 5.14 -29.06
C LEU A 2 3.64 4.27 -28.15
N VAL A 3 4.53 4.89 -27.38
CA VAL A 3 5.27 4.18 -26.33
C VAL A 3 4.24 3.78 -25.29
N LEU A 4 3.77 2.53 -25.34
CA LEU A 4 3.01 1.93 -24.25
C LEU A 4 3.94 1.90 -23.05
N LYS A 5 3.74 2.85 -22.13
CA LYS A 5 4.43 2.88 -20.85
C LYS A 5 4.15 1.56 -20.14
N ASP A 6 5.20 0.79 -19.88
CA ASP A 6 5.11 -0.46 -19.13
C ASP A 6 4.82 -0.14 -17.66
N LYS A 7 3.52 -0.05 -17.32
CA LYS A 7 3.03 0.32 -15.99
C LYS A 7 3.63 -0.56 -14.89
N ARG A 8 3.90 -1.83 -15.18
CA ARG A 8 4.53 -2.76 -14.24
C ARG A 8 5.93 -2.30 -13.89
N LYS A 9 6.79 -2.04 -14.88
CA LYS A 9 8.15 -1.52 -14.64
C LYS A 9 8.14 -0.19 -13.87
N GLU A 10 7.16 0.68 -14.14
CA GLU A 10 7.04 1.92 -13.37
C GLU A 10 6.67 1.68 -11.91
N ASN A 11 5.73 0.76 -11.66
CA ASN A 11 5.35 0.36 -10.31
C ASN A 11 6.53 -0.29 -9.59
N GLU A 12 7.23 -1.26 -10.20
CA GLU A 12 8.42 -1.90 -9.61
C GLU A 12 9.54 -0.91 -9.29
N ARG A 13 9.76 0.09 -10.15
CA ARG A 13 10.76 1.14 -9.91
C ARG A 13 10.38 2.03 -8.72
N LYS A 14 9.09 2.34 -8.57
CA LYS A 14 8.57 3.25 -7.54
C LYS A 14 8.37 2.54 -6.19
N PHE A 15 7.90 1.31 -6.23
CA PHE A 15 7.54 0.50 -5.07
C PHE A 15 8.52 -0.67 -5.01
N HIS A 16 9.55 -0.54 -4.17
CA HIS A 16 10.69 -1.46 -4.13
C HIS A 16 10.35 -2.88 -3.66
N TYR A 17 9.15 -3.10 -3.14
CA TYR A 17 8.67 -4.40 -2.71
C TYR A 17 7.34 -4.72 -3.38
N TRP A 18 7.17 -5.96 -3.83
CA TRP A 18 5.90 -6.46 -4.32
C TRP A 18 5.74 -7.95 -4.10
N ASN A 19 4.48 -8.38 -4.05
CA ASN A 19 4.10 -9.79 -4.10
C ASN A 19 2.94 -9.97 -5.08
N GLU A 20 2.85 -11.17 -5.65
CA GLU A 20 1.71 -11.53 -6.49
C GLU A 20 0.45 -11.74 -5.64
N LEU A 21 -0.70 -11.41 -6.19
CA LEU A 21 -2.02 -11.62 -5.60
C LEU A 21 -2.73 -12.75 -6.35
N PRO A 22 -3.67 -13.47 -5.70
CA PRO A 22 -4.57 -14.37 -6.39
C PRO A 22 -5.25 -13.66 -7.57
N GLY A 23 -5.28 -14.31 -8.74
CA GLY A 23 -5.82 -13.72 -9.97
C GLY A 23 -4.80 -12.96 -10.83
N GLY A 24 -3.50 -13.09 -10.55
CA GLY A 24 -2.43 -12.55 -11.42
C GLY A 24 -2.11 -11.07 -11.21
N GLY A 25 -2.78 -10.44 -10.24
CA GLY A 25 -2.48 -9.08 -9.81
C GLY A 25 -1.23 -8.98 -8.94
N ARG A 26 -0.92 -7.76 -8.48
CA ARG A 26 0.22 -7.49 -7.60
C ARG A 26 -0.12 -6.51 -6.50
N ARG A 27 0.48 -6.74 -5.33
CA ARG A 27 0.52 -5.78 -4.23
C ARG A 27 1.92 -5.18 -4.18
N TYR A 28 2.00 -3.88 -4.41
CA TYR A 28 3.21 -3.07 -4.34
C TYR A 28 3.26 -2.32 -3.01
N ILE A 29 4.44 -2.22 -2.41
CA ILE A 29 4.69 -1.56 -1.13
C ILE A 29 5.82 -0.53 -1.29
N TYR A 30 5.58 0.68 -0.80
CA TYR A 30 6.58 1.72 -0.66
C TYR A 30 6.61 2.17 0.81
N GLU A 31 7.72 1.91 1.48
CA GLU A 31 7.91 2.24 2.88
C GLU A 31 8.52 3.64 3.02
N VAL A 32 7.99 4.41 3.98
CA VAL A 32 8.50 5.74 4.34
C VAL A 32 8.83 5.75 5.83
N PRO A 33 10.11 5.90 6.21
CA PRO A 33 10.48 6.04 7.61
C PRO A 33 9.93 7.36 8.17
N GLY A 34 9.35 7.29 9.35
CA GLY A 34 8.87 8.42 10.13
C GLY A 34 9.83 8.79 11.26
N LYS A 35 9.40 9.74 12.10
CA LYS A 35 10.16 10.16 13.29
C LYS A 35 10.01 9.13 14.42
N HIS A 36 11.02 9.02 15.28
CA HIS A 36 10.99 8.18 16.49
C HIS A 36 10.61 6.71 16.23
N GLY A 37 11.10 6.11 15.14
CA GLY A 37 10.83 4.70 14.81
C GLY A 37 9.46 4.44 14.19
N TRP A 38 8.58 5.44 14.07
CA TRP A 38 7.35 5.30 13.30
C TRP A 38 7.65 5.07 11.83
N LYS A 39 6.71 4.44 11.11
CA LYS A 39 6.81 4.30 9.66
C LYS A 39 5.44 4.32 9.01
N ALA A 40 5.40 4.77 7.77
CA ALA A 40 4.23 4.60 6.90
C ALA A 40 4.55 3.60 5.79
N LYS A 41 3.54 2.85 5.35
CA LYS A 41 3.61 2.06 4.12
C LYS A 41 2.51 2.52 3.19
N TYR A 42 2.86 2.87 1.96
CA TYR A 42 1.90 3.02 0.89
C TYR A 42 1.74 1.67 0.20
N VAL A 43 0.52 1.16 0.19
CA VAL A 43 0.17 -0.11 -0.42
C VAL A 43 -0.71 0.14 -1.63
N LYS A 44 -0.29 -0.38 -2.78
CA LYS A 44 -1.02 -0.32 -4.05
C LYS A 44 -1.31 -1.72 -4.53
N GLU A 45 -2.57 -2.07 -4.70
CA GLU A 45 -2.98 -3.34 -5.30
C GLU A 45 -3.49 -3.10 -6.71
N VAL A 46 -3.02 -3.92 -7.65
CA VAL A 46 -3.42 -3.89 -9.05
C VAL A 46 -3.89 -5.26 -9.51
N ASN A 47 -4.74 -5.31 -10.53
CA ASN A 47 -5.08 -6.55 -11.23
C ASN A 47 -3.96 -6.99 -12.20
N ASP A 48 -4.19 -8.07 -12.93
CA ASP A 48 -3.30 -8.64 -13.94
C ASP A 48 -2.93 -7.66 -15.07
N ARG A 49 -3.77 -6.64 -15.30
CA ARG A 49 -3.58 -5.57 -16.30
C ARG A 49 -2.94 -4.31 -15.73
N GLU A 50 -2.41 -4.36 -14.49
CA GLU A 50 -1.84 -3.21 -13.77
C GLU A 50 -2.84 -2.06 -13.54
N GLU A 51 -4.14 -2.35 -13.56
CA GLU A 51 -5.19 -1.40 -13.17
C GLU A 51 -5.29 -1.36 -11.65
N THR A 52 -5.32 -0.17 -11.08
CA THR A 52 -5.35 -0.02 -9.62
C THR A 52 -6.70 -0.44 -9.09
N MET A 53 -6.72 -1.40 -8.18
CA MET A 53 -7.92 -1.85 -7.47
C MET A 53 -8.02 -1.19 -6.10
N ARG A 54 -6.88 -1.02 -5.42
CA ARG A 54 -6.82 -0.38 -4.09
C ARG A 54 -5.56 0.44 -3.95
N PHE A 55 -5.68 1.57 -3.24
CA PHE A 55 -4.53 2.33 -2.79
C PHE A 55 -4.80 2.84 -1.38
N TYR A 56 -3.92 2.52 -0.45
CA TYR A 56 -4.09 2.89 0.95
C TYR A 56 -2.74 3.09 1.63
N GLN A 57 -2.77 3.82 2.75
CA GLN A 57 -1.62 4.07 3.58
C GLN A 57 -1.82 3.39 4.93
N GLU A 58 -0.83 2.64 5.36
CA GLU A 58 -0.75 2.04 6.69
C GLU A 58 0.23 2.84 7.54
N ILE A 59 -0.16 3.18 8.76
CA ILE A 59 0.70 3.86 9.73
C ILE A 59 1.05 2.91 10.86
N TYR A 60 2.34 2.73 11.09
CA TYR A 60 2.88 1.89 12.14
C TYR A 60 3.57 2.74 13.19
N ASN A 61 3.35 2.40 14.46
CA ASN A 61 4.07 3.01 15.57
C ASN A 61 5.51 2.49 15.66
N ASP A 62 6.26 3.06 16.60
CA ASP A 62 7.65 2.71 16.94
C ASP A 62 7.87 1.24 17.33
N GLN A 63 6.85 0.58 17.84
CA GLN A 63 6.86 -0.86 18.14
C GLN A 63 6.52 -1.74 16.92
N GLY A 64 6.31 -1.14 15.75
CA GLY A 64 5.94 -1.86 14.53
C GLY A 64 4.48 -2.32 14.49
N ASN A 65 3.62 -1.81 15.36
CA ASN A 65 2.18 -2.11 15.34
C ASN A 65 1.43 -1.20 14.38
N LEU A 66 0.54 -1.77 13.56
CA LEU A 66 -0.38 -1.01 12.72
C LEU A 66 -1.39 -0.26 13.61
N VAL A 67 -1.43 1.07 13.51
CA VAL A 67 -2.29 1.92 14.33
C VAL A 67 -3.35 2.65 13.51
N GLU A 68 -3.15 2.80 12.20
CA GLU A 68 -4.08 3.51 11.31
C GLU A 68 -3.98 3.01 9.87
N ILE A 69 -5.12 3.01 9.17
CA ILE A 69 -5.20 2.78 7.73
C ILE A 69 -5.98 3.95 7.11
N HIS A 70 -5.42 4.59 6.08
CA HIS A 70 -6.11 5.57 5.24
C HIS A 70 -6.35 4.98 3.86
N GLU A 71 -7.61 4.65 3.54
CA GLU A 71 -7.99 4.19 2.20
C GLU A 71 -8.20 5.38 1.27
N LYS A 72 -7.42 5.45 0.17
CA LYS A 72 -7.40 6.59 -0.78
C LYS A 72 -8.06 6.27 -2.12
N TYR A 73 -8.14 4.98 -2.49
CA TYR A 73 -8.73 4.49 -3.73
C TYR A 73 -9.39 3.13 -3.49
N PRO A 74 -10.54 2.79 -4.12
CA PRO A 74 -11.24 3.52 -5.20
C PRO A 74 -11.94 4.81 -4.76
N GLU A 75 -12.30 4.89 -3.50
CA GLU A 75 -12.88 6.08 -2.87
C GLU A 75 -12.03 6.42 -1.64
N ASP A 76 -11.81 7.71 -1.39
CA ASP A 76 -11.13 8.15 -0.18
C ASP A 76 -12.09 8.02 1.00
N LYS A 77 -11.85 7.04 1.88
CA LYS A 77 -12.66 6.78 3.08
C LYS A 77 -12.08 7.45 4.32
N GLY A 78 -11.02 8.25 4.16
CA GLY A 78 -10.31 8.90 5.25
C GLY A 78 -9.54 7.93 6.13
N HIS A 79 -9.13 8.44 7.29
CA HIS A 79 -8.29 7.75 8.25
C HIS A 79 -9.13 6.88 9.20
N ARG A 80 -8.78 5.61 9.31
CA ARG A 80 -9.38 4.67 10.26
C ARG A 80 -8.33 4.17 11.24
N LYS A 81 -8.48 4.53 12.52
CA LYS A 81 -7.65 3.99 13.60
C LYS A 81 -7.90 2.50 13.79
N VAL A 82 -6.83 1.72 13.85
CA VAL A 82 -6.88 0.30 14.20
C VAL A 82 -6.84 0.21 15.72
N ARG A 83 -7.99 0.00 16.34
CA ARG A 83 -8.03 -0.38 17.76
C ARG A 83 -7.56 -1.82 17.85
N LYS A 84 -6.43 -2.08 18.51
CA LYS A 84 -6.15 -3.44 19.00
C LYS A 84 -7.36 -3.84 19.86
N GLY A 85 -8.07 -4.89 19.46
CA GLY A 85 -9.02 -5.53 20.35
C GLY A 85 -8.27 -5.84 21.63
N LYS A 86 -8.75 -5.32 22.77
CA LYS A 86 -8.38 -5.91 24.05
C LYS A 86 -8.98 -7.31 24.01
N GLU A 87 -8.17 -8.32 23.70
CA GLU A 87 -8.41 -9.65 24.23
C GLU A 87 -8.43 -9.46 25.76
N LYS A 88 -9.63 -9.56 26.32
CA LYS A 88 -9.82 -9.69 27.76
C LYS A 88 -9.61 -11.15 28.14
#